data_AF-A0A1G7ITD6-F1
#
_entry.id   AF-A0A1G7ITD6-F1
#
_cell.length_a   1.000
_cell.length_b   1.000
_cell.length_c   1.000
_cell.angle_alpha   90.00
_cell.angle_beta   90.00
_cell.angle_gamma   90.00
#
_symmetry.space_group_name_H-M   'P 1'
#
loop_
_entity.id
_entity.type
_entity.pdbx_description
1 polymer ?
#
loop_
_entity_poly.entity_id
_entity_poly.type
_entity_poly.pdbx_seq_one_letter_code
_entity_poly.pdbx_strand_id
1 'polypeptide(L)'
;MDTLELKVPEEDLDEHLKKIRAISAMDKEGPHRKSKGDRSDKGQRSVTAGKKELNAIESRNKKWPKDQDQRPGAGNKGSKYTINKTHYSPTDPDARISVKPGKARKLNYLSQLSVDMAHHVITDIRAYHADGKDNQQLPDIVQHLKRRLWKRCLLWENCVADTGYSSGENYAFQEGTP
;
A
#
# COMPACT_ATOMS: atom_id res chain seq x y z
N MET A 1 -10.88 -5.09 14.67
CA MET A 1 -9.42 -5.29 14.71
C MET A 1 -9.07 -6.10 13.49
N ASP A 2 -8.27 -5.53 12.61
CA ASP A 2 -8.00 -6.09 11.29
C ASP A 2 -7.05 -7.28 11.41
N THR A 3 -7.45 -8.39 10.79
CA THR A 3 -6.65 -9.60 10.71
C THR A 3 -5.68 -9.49 9.54
N LEU A 4 -4.48 -10.03 9.70
CA LEU A 4 -3.41 -9.88 8.72
C LEU A 4 -2.80 -11.27 8.51
N GLU A 5 -2.90 -11.78 7.29
CA GLU A 5 -2.56 -13.16 6.92
C GLU A 5 -1.43 -13.20 5.90
N LEU A 6 -0.81 -14.37 5.77
CA LEU A 6 0.36 -14.58 4.93
C LEU A 6 -0.03 -14.99 3.52
N LYS A 7 0.67 -14.46 2.52
CA LYS A 7 0.61 -14.96 1.13
C LYS A 7 1.41 -16.26 1.00
N VAL A 8 0.83 -17.23 0.32
CA VAL A 8 1.27 -18.63 0.36
C VAL A 8 1.22 -19.21 -1.06
N PRO A 9 2.24 -19.98 -1.48
CA PRO A 9 2.15 -20.77 -2.73
C PRO A 9 0.99 -21.77 -2.67
N GLU A 10 0.40 -22.13 -3.82
CA GLU A 10 -0.70 -23.11 -3.88
C GLU A 10 -0.33 -24.48 -3.29
N GLU A 11 0.96 -24.83 -3.27
CA GLU A 11 1.47 -26.07 -2.70
C GLU A 11 2.13 -25.84 -1.32
N ASP A 12 1.41 -26.33 -0.31
CA ASP A 12 1.82 -26.61 1.07
C ASP A 12 2.28 -25.42 1.94
N LEU A 13 1.26 -24.75 2.48
CA LEU A 13 1.29 -23.66 3.45
C LEU A 13 2.25 -23.91 4.61
N ASP A 14 2.21 -25.08 5.22
CA ASP A 14 2.85 -25.30 6.51
C ASP A 14 4.32 -25.71 6.37
N GLU A 15 4.68 -26.44 5.33
CA GLU A 15 6.07 -26.81 5.06
C GLU A 15 6.90 -25.63 4.53
N HIS A 16 6.33 -24.83 3.62
CA HIS A 16 7.02 -23.69 3.03
C HIS A 16 7.25 -22.57 4.07
N LEU A 17 6.29 -22.35 4.97
CA LEU A 17 6.42 -21.38 6.07
C LEU A 17 7.49 -21.77 7.10
N LYS A 18 7.66 -23.08 7.37
CA LYS A 18 8.68 -23.60 8.29
C LYS A 18 10.09 -23.57 7.69
N LYS A 19 10.24 -23.83 6.38
CA LYS A 19 11.56 -23.93 5.72
C LYS A 19 12.22 -22.59 5.42
N ILE A 20 11.46 -21.51 5.18
CA ILE A 20 12.01 -20.30 4.51
C ILE A 20 12.24 -19.08 5.43
N ARG A 21 11.75 -19.05 6.66
CA ARG A 21 11.64 -17.75 7.34
C ARG A 21 12.35 -17.64 8.70
N ALA A 22 13.29 -16.68 8.76
CA ALA A 22 13.67 -15.97 9.98
C ALA A 22 12.49 -15.09 10.42
N ILE A 23 11.49 -15.73 11.03
CA ILE A 23 10.28 -15.11 11.55
C ILE A 23 10.56 -14.56 12.97
N SER A 24 10.00 -13.39 13.31
CA SER A 24 10.05 -12.86 14.69
C SER A 24 9.42 -13.88 15.66
N ALA A 25 9.86 -13.96 16.92
CA ALA A 25 9.33 -14.97 17.86
C ALA A 25 7.79 -14.97 17.95
N MET A 26 7.14 -13.81 17.79
CA MET A 26 5.68 -13.65 17.80
C MET A 26 4.94 -14.01 16.50
N ASP A 27 5.65 -14.28 15.42
CA ASP A 27 5.08 -14.67 14.14
C ASP A 27 5.27 -16.19 13.89
N LYS A 28 6.03 -16.89 14.75
CA LYS A 28 6.23 -18.36 14.71
C LYS A 28 5.02 -19.12 15.24
N GLU A 29 4.35 -18.58 16.24
CA GLU A 29 3.02 -18.99 16.63
C GLU A 29 2.08 -18.39 15.58
N GLY A 30 1.25 -19.22 14.94
CA GLY A 30 0.38 -18.81 13.83
C GLY A 30 -0.46 -17.56 14.13
N PRO A 31 -1.17 -17.00 13.13
CA PRO A 31 -1.89 -15.75 13.32
C PRO A 31 -2.78 -15.82 14.58
N HIS A 32 -2.54 -14.90 15.52
CA HIS A 32 -3.15 -14.85 16.86
C HIS A 32 -4.70 -14.83 16.80
N ARG A 33 -5.25 -14.56 15.62
CA ARG A 33 -6.66 -14.61 15.27
C ARG A 33 -6.78 -14.90 13.76
N LYS A 34 -7.62 -15.87 13.37
CA LYS A 34 -8.03 -16.08 11.96
C LYS A 34 -9.35 -15.34 11.70
N SER A 35 -9.51 -14.81 10.49
CA SER A 35 -10.78 -14.18 10.09
C SER A 35 -11.89 -15.24 9.95
N LYS A 36 -13.13 -14.89 10.32
CA LYS A 36 -14.29 -15.80 10.20
C LYS A 36 -14.79 -15.95 8.74
N GLY A 37 -14.33 -15.07 7.85
CA GLY A 37 -14.69 -15.08 6.43
C GLY A 37 -13.67 -14.26 5.64
N ASP A 38 -13.05 -14.91 4.66
CA ASP A 38 -12.02 -14.32 3.81
C ASP A 38 -12.66 -13.71 2.55
N ARG A 39 -12.46 -12.40 2.38
CA ARG A 39 -12.94 -11.59 1.26
C ARG A 39 -11.86 -11.36 0.19
N SER A 40 -10.66 -11.90 0.37
CA SER A 40 -9.57 -11.79 -0.61
C SER A 40 -9.77 -12.69 -1.82
N ASP A 41 -9.24 -12.27 -2.97
CA ASP A 41 -9.20 -13.10 -4.17
C ASP A 41 -7.98 -14.05 -4.19
N LYS A 42 -7.94 -14.97 -5.15
CA LYS A 42 -6.81 -15.92 -5.30
C LYS A 42 -5.48 -15.21 -5.55
N GLY A 43 -5.47 -14.08 -6.28
CA GLY A 43 -4.24 -13.34 -6.60
C GLY A 43 -3.62 -12.68 -5.37
N GLN A 44 -4.44 -12.25 -4.42
CA GLN A 44 -4.00 -11.68 -3.15
C GLN A 44 -3.45 -12.73 -2.21
N ARG A 45 -3.95 -13.96 -2.27
CA ARG A 45 -3.45 -15.11 -1.48
C ARG A 45 -2.12 -15.65 -2.02
N SER A 46 -1.90 -15.54 -3.33
CA SER A 46 -0.69 -16.03 -3.98
C SER A 46 0.51 -15.10 -3.83
N VAL A 47 1.70 -15.67 -3.70
CA VAL A 47 2.95 -14.91 -3.64
C VAL A 47 3.22 -14.24 -4.99
N THR A 48 3.22 -12.91 -5.02
CA THR A 48 3.47 -12.13 -6.25
C THR A 48 4.95 -11.79 -6.47
N ALA A 49 5.81 -12.08 -5.49
CA ALA A 49 7.23 -11.74 -5.52
C ALA A 49 8.08 -12.86 -6.14
N GLY A 50 9.02 -12.50 -7.03
CA GLY A 50 9.96 -13.45 -7.61
C GLY A 50 11.03 -13.95 -6.63
N LYS A 51 11.69 -15.07 -6.93
CA LYS A 51 12.70 -15.71 -6.07
C LYS A 51 13.83 -14.76 -5.61
N LYS A 52 14.31 -13.88 -6.50
CA LYS A 52 15.33 -12.86 -6.16
C LYS A 52 14.82 -11.85 -5.13
N GLU A 53 13.57 -11.42 -5.25
CA GLU A 53 12.97 -10.47 -4.32
C GLU A 53 12.71 -11.10 -2.96
N LEU A 54 12.24 -12.35 -2.94
CA LEU A 54 12.06 -13.13 -1.73
C LEU A 54 13.39 -13.32 -0.99
N ASN A 55 14.46 -13.68 -1.70
CA ASN A 55 15.80 -13.80 -1.10
C ASN A 55 16.33 -12.45 -0.57
N ALA A 56 16.01 -11.34 -1.25
CA ALA A 56 16.38 -10.01 -0.77
C ALA A 56 15.60 -9.63 0.50
N ILE A 57 14.33 -10.00 0.59
CA ILE A 57 13.51 -9.84 1.80
C ILE A 57 14.10 -10.68 2.94
N GLU A 58 14.43 -11.95 2.67
CA GLU A 58 15.04 -12.86 3.64
C GLU A 58 16.38 -12.32 4.16
N SER A 59 17.25 -11.87 3.25
CA SER A 59 18.54 -11.26 3.59
C SER A 59 18.37 -9.99 4.45
N ARG A 60 17.36 -9.17 4.15
CA ARG A 60 17.00 -8.00 4.98
C ARG A 60 16.50 -8.42 6.36
N ASN A 61 15.70 -9.47 6.45
CA ASN A 61 15.18 -10.01 7.72
C ASN A 61 16.28 -10.66 8.57
N LYS A 62 17.34 -11.21 7.97
CA LYS A 62 18.48 -11.77 8.72
C LYS A 62 19.33 -10.67 9.37
N LYS A 63 19.40 -9.48 8.77
CA LYS A 63 20.11 -8.31 9.31
C LYS A 63 19.29 -7.53 10.35
N TRP A 64 17.98 -7.66 10.31
CA TRP A 64 17.03 -6.96 11.20
C TRP A 64 17.31 -7.10 12.71
N PRO A 65 17.58 -8.29 13.26
CA PRO A 65 17.85 -8.40 14.70
C PRO A 65 19.12 -7.67 15.16
N LYS A 66 20.04 -7.36 14.22
CA LYS A 66 21.39 -6.88 14.53
C LYS A 66 21.57 -5.37 14.29
N ASP A 67 20.86 -4.79 13.32
CA ASP A 67 21.23 -3.48 12.75
C ASP A 67 20.17 -2.36 12.96
N GLN A 68 19.10 -2.57 13.76
CA GLN A 68 17.80 -1.94 13.46
C GLN A 68 17.21 -0.93 14.47
N ASP A 69 18.01 0.00 14.98
CA ASP A 69 17.46 1.19 15.68
C ASP A 69 17.07 2.34 14.71
N GLN A 70 17.45 2.27 13.43
CA GLN A 70 17.48 3.44 12.53
C GLN A 70 16.38 3.46 11.44
N ARG A 71 15.35 2.59 11.47
CA ARG A 71 14.34 2.50 10.38
C ARG A 71 12.91 2.91 10.78
N PRO A 72 12.13 3.56 9.89
CA PRO A 72 10.73 3.90 10.12
C PRO A 72 9.90 2.72 10.65
N GLY A 73 9.30 2.91 11.84
CA GLY A 73 8.40 1.95 12.48
C GLY A 73 9.06 0.80 13.23
N ALA A 74 10.39 0.72 13.28
CA ALA A 74 11.14 -0.32 13.98
C ALA A 74 11.25 -0.08 15.51
N GLY A 75 11.16 1.17 15.96
CA GLY A 75 11.29 1.52 17.39
C GLY A 75 10.09 1.13 18.28
N ASN A 76 9.04 0.52 17.71
CA ASN A 76 7.86 0.10 18.50
C ASN A 76 8.06 -1.32 19.04
N LYS A 77 8.03 -1.48 20.38
CA LYS A 77 8.04 -2.80 21.04
C LYS A 77 6.96 -3.71 20.43
N GLY A 78 7.37 -4.86 19.91
CA GLY A 78 6.46 -5.83 19.25
C GLY A 78 6.14 -5.54 17.77
N SER A 79 6.85 -4.63 17.10
CA SER A 79 6.62 -4.36 15.68
C SER A 79 6.96 -5.58 14.80
N LYS A 80 5.95 -6.15 14.14
CA LYS A 80 6.10 -7.24 13.17
C LYS A 80 6.55 -6.71 11.80
N TYR A 81 7.37 -7.46 11.05
CA TYR A 81 7.73 -7.10 9.68
C TYR A 81 6.63 -7.49 8.70
N THR A 82 5.57 -6.69 8.67
CA THR A 82 4.48 -6.87 7.73
C THR A 82 4.77 -6.07 6.45
N ILE A 83 4.68 -6.71 5.28
CA ILE A 83 4.84 -6.10 3.95
C ILE A 83 3.81 -6.70 2.99
N ASN A 84 3.31 -5.92 2.02
CA ASN A 84 2.25 -6.37 1.08
C ASN A 84 2.65 -7.53 0.17
N LYS A 85 3.96 -7.81 0.03
CA LYS A 85 4.46 -8.94 -0.77
C LYS A 85 4.26 -10.28 -0.06
N THR A 86 4.27 -10.30 1.26
CA THR A 86 4.20 -11.52 2.05
C THR A 86 2.94 -11.59 2.91
N HIS A 87 2.20 -10.49 3.00
CA HIS A 87 0.99 -10.39 3.81
C HIS A 87 -0.15 -9.73 3.03
N TYR A 88 -1.38 -10.08 3.40
CA TYR A 88 -2.61 -9.45 2.95
C TYR A 88 -3.63 -9.40 4.09
N SER A 89 -4.71 -8.66 3.89
CA SER A 89 -5.83 -8.60 4.82
C SER A 89 -7.00 -9.41 4.26
N PRO A 90 -7.42 -10.50 4.92
CA PRO A 90 -8.57 -11.30 4.49
C PRO A 90 -9.90 -10.58 4.73
N THR A 91 -9.98 -9.70 5.73
CA THR A 91 -11.20 -8.97 6.07
C THR A 91 -11.44 -7.75 5.20
N ASP A 92 -10.35 -7.17 4.72
CA ASP A 92 -10.34 -5.98 3.86
C ASP A 92 -9.25 -6.16 2.78
N PRO A 93 -9.62 -6.65 1.59
CA PRO A 93 -8.68 -6.97 0.51
C PRO A 93 -8.08 -5.73 -0.15
N ASP A 94 -8.62 -4.53 0.03
CA ASP A 94 -8.13 -3.31 -0.62
C ASP A 94 -7.16 -2.53 0.27
N ALA A 95 -7.23 -2.75 1.59
CA ALA A 95 -6.27 -2.16 2.50
C ALA A 95 -4.83 -2.63 2.23
N ARG A 96 -3.87 -1.71 2.34
CA ARG A 96 -2.45 -1.99 2.10
C ARG A 96 -1.62 -1.55 3.28
N ILE A 97 -0.57 -2.30 3.59
CA ILE A 97 0.38 -1.95 4.64
C ILE A 97 1.20 -0.77 4.15
N SER A 98 1.18 0.32 4.91
CA SER A 98 2.06 1.46 4.70
C SER A 98 2.73 1.88 6.02
N VAL A 99 3.89 2.53 5.89
CA VAL A 99 4.72 2.94 7.04
C VAL A 99 5.10 4.40 6.86
N LYS A 100 4.71 5.24 7.82
CA LYS A 100 5.21 6.61 7.93
C LYS A 100 6.38 6.65 8.92
N PRO A 101 7.40 7.51 8.71
CA PRO A 101 8.45 7.76 9.70
C PRO A 101 7.87 7.98 11.11
N GLY A 102 8.44 7.31 12.11
CA GLY A 102 7.98 7.40 13.50
C GLY A 102 6.68 6.65 13.85
N LYS A 103 6.01 5.96 12.91
CA LYS A 103 4.74 5.26 13.17
C LYS A 103 4.85 3.75 12.96
N ALA A 104 4.01 2.99 13.67
CA ALA A 104 3.86 1.56 13.46
C ALA A 104 3.32 1.27 12.05
N ARG A 105 3.67 0.09 11.52
CA ARG A 105 3.10 -0.43 10.27
C ARG A 105 1.63 -0.75 10.49
N LYS A 106 0.76 -0.23 9.63
CA LYS A 106 -0.69 -0.47 9.69
C LYS A 106 -1.26 -0.66 8.29
N LEU A 107 -2.41 -1.34 8.22
CA LEU A 107 -3.27 -1.34 7.04
C LEU A 107 -3.89 0.05 6.90
N ASN A 108 -3.75 0.64 5.73
CA ASN A 108 -4.22 1.97 5.43
C ASN A 108 -4.81 2.01 4.02
N TYR A 109 -5.55 3.09 3.79
CA TYR A 109 -5.90 3.61 2.47
C TYR A 109 -5.15 4.92 2.24
N LEU A 110 -4.85 5.22 0.98
CA LEU A 110 -4.37 6.54 0.59
C LEU A 110 -5.56 7.38 0.14
N SER A 111 -5.78 8.51 0.80
CA SER A 111 -6.83 9.46 0.42
C SER A 111 -6.20 10.54 -0.43
N GLN A 112 -6.75 10.76 -1.63
CA GLN A 112 -6.42 11.89 -2.48
C GLN A 112 -7.60 12.86 -2.51
N LEU A 113 -7.30 14.14 -2.38
CA LEU A 113 -8.27 15.21 -2.25
C LEU A 113 -7.97 16.30 -3.27
N SER A 114 -8.98 16.74 -4.00
CA SER A 114 -8.91 17.92 -4.87
C SER A 114 -9.77 19.03 -4.31
N VAL A 115 -9.22 20.25 -4.32
CA VAL A 115 -9.84 21.43 -3.72
C VAL A 115 -9.80 22.57 -4.71
N ASP A 116 -10.91 23.30 -4.83
CA ASP A 116 -10.93 24.60 -5.47
C ASP A 116 -10.21 25.61 -4.57
N MET A 117 -9.07 26.13 -5.04
CA MET A 117 -8.26 27.07 -4.28
C MET A 117 -8.95 28.42 -4.05
N ALA A 118 -9.84 28.87 -4.93
CA ALA A 118 -10.47 30.17 -4.82
C ALA A 118 -11.60 30.19 -3.78
N HIS A 119 -12.36 29.08 -3.69
CA HIS A 119 -13.54 28.99 -2.84
C HIS A 119 -13.38 28.01 -1.67
N HIS A 120 -12.23 27.34 -1.56
CA HIS A 120 -11.93 26.34 -0.53
C HIS A 120 -12.94 25.18 -0.48
N VAL A 121 -13.52 24.83 -1.63
CA VAL A 121 -14.50 23.75 -1.77
C VAL A 121 -13.80 22.47 -2.20
N ILE A 122 -14.09 21.37 -1.51
CA ILE A 122 -13.64 20.04 -1.94
C ILE A 122 -14.39 19.67 -3.22
N THR A 123 -13.66 19.56 -4.33
CA THR A 123 -14.24 19.26 -5.64
C THR A 123 -14.30 17.75 -5.89
N ASP A 124 -13.33 17.00 -5.38
CA ASP A 124 -13.28 15.54 -5.47
C ASP A 124 -12.50 14.91 -4.30
N ILE A 125 -12.85 13.68 -3.95
CA ILE A 125 -12.14 12.86 -2.97
C ILE A 125 -12.19 11.40 -3.41
N ARG A 126 -11.04 10.72 -3.34
CA ARG A 126 -10.95 9.30 -3.72
C ARG A 126 -9.96 8.54 -2.86
N ALA A 127 -10.29 7.28 -2.60
CA ALA A 127 -9.42 6.34 -1.92
C ALA A 127 -8.64 5.50 -2.95
N TYR A 128 -7.36 5.29 -2.66
CA TYR A 128 -6.44 4.47 -3.42
C TYR A 128 -5.71 3.49 -2.50
N HIS A 129 -5.09 2.50 -3.11
CA HIS A 129 -4.20 1.57 -2.42
C HIS A 129 -3.00 2.31 -1.78
N ALA A 130 -2.76 2.07 -0.49
CA ALA A 130 -1.75 2.80 0.28
C ALA A 130 -0.28 2.47 -0.06
N ASP A 131 -0.03 1.54 -0.97
CA ASP A 131 1.29 1.23 -1.50
C ASP A 131 1.56 1.78 -2.91
N GLY A 132 0.57 2.47 -3.49
CA GLY A 132 0.76 3.27 -4.69
C GLY A 132 1.52 4.58 -4.41
N LYS A 133 2.07 5.17 -5.46
CA LYS A 133 2.68 6.51 -5.41
C LYS A 133 1.70 7.56 -5.94
N ASP A 134 1.79 8.78 -5.40
CA ASP A 134 0.90 9.89 -5.77
C ASP A 134 0.95 10.20 -7.27
N ASN A 135 2.15 10.21 -7.85
CA ASN A 135 2.34 10.44 -9.28
C ASN A 135 1.58 9.45 -10.18
N GLN A 136 1.38 8.20 -9.76
CA GLN A 136 0.67 7.19 -10.55
C GLN A 136 -0.85 7.44 -10.58
N GLN A 137 -1.36 8.23 -9.64
CA GLN A 137 -2.80 8.44 -9.42
C GLN A 137 -3.29 9.70 -10.13
N LEU A 138 -2.39 10.65 -10.43
CA LEU A 138 -2.73 11.93 -11.03
C LEU A 138 -3.57 11.79 -12.32
N PRO A 139 -3.24 10.91 -13.29
CA PRO A 139 -4.03 10.81 -14.52
C PRO A 139 -5.48 10.41 -14.29
N ASP A 140 -5.72 9.45 -13.38
CA ASP A 140 -7.06 9.02 -13.01
C ASP A 140 -7.85 10.13 -12.29
N ILE A 141 -7.20 10.83 -11.34
CA ILE A 141 -7.78 11.99 -10.64
C ILE A 141 -8.19 13.08 -11.64
N VAL A 142 -7.28 13.46 -12.54
CA VAL A 142 -7.51 14.52 -13.54
C VAL A 142 -8.69 14.14 -14.46
N GLN A 143 -8.70 12.94 -15.02
CA GLN A 143 -9.80 12.51 -15.90
C GLN A 143 -11.14 12.44 -15.18
N HIS A 144 -11.14 12.03 -13.91
CA HIS A 144 -12.34 12.00 -13.09
C HIS A 144 -12.85 13.42 -12.77
N LEU A 145 -11.96 14.28 -12.27
CA LEU A 145 -12.27 15.65 -11.89
C LEU A 145 -12.74 16.49 -13.09
N LYS A 146 -12.05 16.41 -14.24
CA LYS A 146 -12.43 17.13 -15.46
C LYS A 146 -13.86 16.78 -15.88
N ARG A 147 -14.22 15.50 -15.91
CA ARG A 147 -15.58 15.04 -16.23
C ARG A 147 -16.61 15.53 -15.21
N ARG A 148 -16.26 15.54 -13.92
CA ARG A 148 -17.15 15.98 -12.84
C ARG A 148 -17.43 17.48 -12.91
N LEU A 149 -16.40 18.30 -13.11
CA LEU A 149 -16.52 19.75 -13.25
C LEU A 149 -17.29 20.12 -14.52
N TRP A 150 -17.01 19.45 -15.64
CA TRP A 150 -17.73 19.64 -16.89
C TRP A 150 -19.24 19.40 -16.76
N LYS A 151 -19.65 18.32 -16.07
CA LYS A 151 -21.06 18.04 -15.77
C LYS A 151 -21.74 19.11 -14.92
N ARG A 152 -20.97 19.98 -14.26
CA ARG A 152 -21.44 21.12 -13.47
C ARG A 152 -21.24 22.46 -14.18
N CYS A 153 -20.90 22.45 -15.46
CA CYS A 153 -20.58 23.64 -16.26
C CYS A 153 -19.45 24.47 -15.65
N LEU A 154 -18.51 23.82 -14.95
CA LEU A 154 -17.32 24.45 -14.41
C LEU A 154 -16.13 24.12 -15.31
N LEU A 155 -15.44 25.17 -15.78
CA LEU A 155 -14.23 25.04 -16.56
C LEU A 155 -13.04 24.87 -15.62
N TRP A 156 -12.21 23.87 -15.90
CA TRP A 156 -10.95 23.68 -15.20
C TRP A 156 -9.81 24.16 -16.08
N GLU A 157 -9.05 25.15 -15.57
CA GLU A 157 -7.95 25.77 -16.31
C GLU A 157 -6.58 25.30 -15.80
N ASN A 158 -6.37 25.33 -14.49
CA ASN A 158 -5.05 25.12 -13.88
C ASN A 158 -5.09 24.03 -12.81
N CYS A 159 -4.10 23.13 -12.84
CA CYS A 159 -3.88 22.10 -11.83
C CYS A 159 -2.67 22.46 -10.96
N VAL A 160 -2.87 22.59 -9.64
CA VAL A 160 -1.79 22.72 -8.66
C VAL A 160 -1.70 21.41 -7.88
N ALA A 161 -0.51 20.86 -7.77
CA ALA A 161 -0.27 19.58 -7.10
C ALA A 161 1.07 19.59 -6.35
N ASP A 162 1.15 18.80 -5.28
CA ASP A 162 2.37 18.62 -4.49
C ASP A 162 3.50 17.98 -5.30
N THR A 163 4.74 18.12 -4.82
CA THR A 163 5.95 17.51 -5.42
C THR A 163 5.84 15.99 -5.63
N GLY A 164 5.03 15.31 -4.82
CA GLY A 164 4.79 13.86 -4.94
C GLY A 164 4.13 13.45 -6.27
N TYR A 165 3.45 14.39 -6.94
CA TYR A 165 2.82 14.16 -8.24
C TYR A 165 3.72 14.50 -9.42
N SER A 166 4.89 15.09 -9.21
CA SER A 166 5.79 15.48 -10.29
C SER A 166 6.44 14.25 -10.96
N SER A 167 6.17 14.05 -12.25
CA SER A 167 6.86 13.06 -13.09
C SER A 167 6.80 13.49 -14.56
N GLY A 168 7.79 13.08 -15.36
CA GLY A 168 7.80 13.36 -16.81
C GLY A 168 6.55 12.85 -17.52
N GLU A 169 6.05 11.68 -17.10
CA GLU A 169 4.79 11.09 -17.59
C GLU A 169 3.58 11.99 -17.29
N ASN A 170 3.54 12.60 -16.11
CA ASN A 170 2.43 13.47 -15.71
C ASN A 170 2.46 14.81 -16.45
N TYR A 171 3.64 15.37 -16.71
CA TYR A 171 3.77 16.57 -17.54
C TYR A 171 3.32 16.28 -18.98
N ALA A 172 3.82 15.21 -19.58
CA ALA A 172 3.41 14.79 -20.93
C ALA A 172 1.91 14.49 -21.01
N PHE A 173 1.33 13.88 -19.98
CA PHE A 173 -0.11 13.64 -19.88
C PHE A 173 -0.92 14.94 -19.88
N GLN A 174 -0.50 15.95 -19.10
CA GLN A 174 -1.21 17.23 -19.02
C GLN A 174 -1.07 18.06 -20.30
N GLU A 175 0.11 18.07 -20.93
CA GLU A 175 0.35 18.76 -22.21
C GLU A 175 -0.41 18.11 -23.38
N GLY A 176 -0.58 16.79 -23.34
CA GLY A 176 -1.29 16.02 -24.37
C GLY A 176 -2.81 16.03 -24.25
N THR A 177 -3.36 16.55 -23.14
CA THR A 177 -4.82 16.71 -22.98
C THR A 177 -5.29 18.04 -23.59
N PRO A 178 -6.07 18.02 -24.69
CA PRO A 178 -6.77 19.21 -25.15
C PRO A 178 -7.89 19.63 -24.19
#